data_AF-A0A5J4UZF8-F1
#
_entry.id   AF-A0A5J4UZF8-F1
#
_cell.length_a   1.000
_cell.length_b   1.000
_cell.length_c   1.000
_cell.angle_alpha   90.00
_cell.angle_beta   90.00
_cell.angle_gamma   90.00
#
_symmetry.space_group_name_H-M   'P 1'
#
loop_
_entity.id
_entity.type
_entity.pdbx_description
1 polymer ?
#
loop_
_entity_poly.entity_id
_entity_poly.type
_entity_poly.pdbx_seq_one_letter_code
_entity_poly.pdbx_strand_id
1 'polypeptide(L)'
;MMNALATRINRLLRVFYSKTKEIYAMSSDGLSISWENHTPQLQPPIPLLLRKIRKVKEDCVQTAVIIAAKWPGTFLYAELLEITVQMIRVGHNEQILILVYGMKKKQWSLTPGGIFMFKVYAFHQPRANLLLRLSTLYKWGPVNETQIGREMKQI
;
A
#
# COMPACT_ATOMS: atom_id res chain seq x y z
N MET A 1 -5.27 10.16 15.06
CA MET A 1 -5.28 9.53 13.72
C MET A 1 -5.87 10.52 12.73
N MET A 2 -5.28 10.66 11.53
CA MET A 2 -5.74 11.61 10.50
C MET A 2 -5.90 10.93 9.14
N ASN A 3 -6.82 11.40 8.31
CA ASN A 3 -6.92 10.94 6.92
C ASN A 3 -6.20 11.95 6.01
N ALA A 4 -5.00 11.58 5.54
CA ALA A 4 -4.15 12.53 4.84
C ALA A 4 -4.66 12.90 3.44
N LEU A 5 -5.56 12.10 2.85
CA LEU A 5 -6.05 12.31 1.49
C LEU A 5 -7.50 11.86 1.37
N ALA A 6 -8.41 12.72 1.82
CA ALA A 6 -9.85 12.52 1.70
C ALA A 6 -10.56 13.80 1.26
N THR A 7 -11.75 13.63 0.72
CA THR A 7 -12.73 14.67 0.47
C THR A 7 -13.79 14.61 1.56
N ARG A 8 -14.63 15.64 1.66
CA ARG A 8 -15.82 15.62 2.54
C ARG A 8 -16.67 14.35 2.39
N ILE A 9 -16.75 13.79 1.18
CA ILE A 9 -17.63 12.66 0.86
C ILE A 9 -17.02 11.32 1.29
N ASN A 10 -15.71 11.15 1.15
CA ASN A 10 -15.04 9.86 1.40
C ASN A 10 -14.19 9.87 2.69
N ARG A 11 -14.27 10.92 3.51
CA ARG A 11 -13.57 10.97 4.80
C ARG A 11 -14.10 9.89 5.74
N LEU A 12 -13.17 9.07 6.24
CA LEU A 12 -13.42 8.12 7.32
C LEU A 12 -13.15 8.70 8.70
N LEU A 13 -12.38 9.80 8.77
CA LEU A 13 -11.94 10.43 10.01
C LEU A 13 -12.38 11.90 10.03
N ARG A 14 -12.60 12.43 11.24
CA ARG A 14 -12.96 13.84 11.45
C ARG A 14 -11.84 14.80 11.04
N VAL A 15 -10.59 14.42 11.31
CA VAL A 15 -9.38 15.13 10.90
C VAL A 15 -8.95 14.62 9.53
N PHE A 16 -9.09 15.45 8.50
CA PHE A 16 -8.70 15.07 7.15
C PHE A 16 -8.14 16.24 6.34
N TYR A 17 -7.37 15.88 5.32
CA TYR A 17 -6.76 16.80 4.37
C TYR A 17 -7.24 16.48 2.97
N SER A 18 -7.66 17.52 2.24
CA SER A 18 -8.22 17.40 0.90
C SER A 18 -7.21 17.83 -0.14
N LYS A 19 -7.33 17.30 -1.37
CA LYS A 19 -6.45 17.68 -2.48
C LYS A 19 -6.62 19.16 -2.85
N THR A 20 -7.84 19.67 -2.77
CA THR A 20 -8.21 21.07 -3.02
C THR A 20 -8.68 21.72 -1.72
N LYS A 21 -8.72 23.05 -1.65
CA LYS A 21 -9.25 23.75 -0.47
C LYS A 21 -10.72 23.37 -0.23
N GLU A 22 -11.04 22.82 0.94
CA GLU A 22 -12.40 22.47 1.36
C GLU A 22 -12.70 23.08 2.74
N ILE A 23 -13.95 23.50 2.97
CA ILE A 23 -14.38 24.22 4.17
C ILE A 23 -14.15 23.40 5.46
N TYR A 24 -14.23 22.07 5.37
CA TYR A 24 -14.11 21.16 6.52
C TYR A 24 -12.76 20.45 6.61
N ALA A 25 -11.87 20.67 5.65
CA ALA A 25 -10.54 20.07 5.67
C ALA A 25 -9.59 20.92 6.53
N MET A 26 -8.67 20.27 7.23
CA MET A 26 -7.68 20.97 8.06
C MET A 26 -6.70 21.79 7.21
N SER A 27 -6.37 21.29 6.02
CA SER A 27 -5.64 22.04 5.00
C SER A 27 -5.83 21.38 3.63
N SER A 28 -5.50 22.13 2.59
CA SER A 28 -5.25 21.58 1.26
C SER A 28 -3.88 20.88 1.23
N ASP A 29 -3.80 19.78 0.49
CA ASP A 29 -2.61 18.95 0.28
C ASP A 29 -2.00 18.34 1.55
N GLY A 30 -2.55 17.20 1.99
CA GLY A 30 -2.01 16.45 3.12
C GLY A 30 -0.62 15.85 2.90
N LEU A 31 -0.06 15.88 1.68
CA LEU A 31 1.33 15.48 1.43
C LEU A 31 2.32 16.62 1.73
N SER A 32 1.86 17.87 1.84
CA SER A 32 2.70 19.04 2.12
C SER A 32 3.00 19.24 3.61
N ILE A 33 2.22 18.62 4.50
CA ILE A 33 2.40 18.72 5.95
C ILE A 33 3.33 17.62 6.50
N SER A 34 3.99 17.86 7.63
CA SER A 34 4.74 16.82 8.35
C SER A 34 3.82 15.78 8.99
N TRP A 35 4.18 14.50 8.85
CA TRP A 35 3.49 13.37 9.44
C TRP A 35 4.17 12.82 10.71
N GLU A 36 5.28 13.41 11.14
CA GLU A 36 6.13 12.91 12.24
C GLU A 36 5.35 12.57 13.51
N ASN A 37 4.43 13.47 13.91
CA ASN A 37 3.60 13.33 15.12
C ASN A 37 2.17 12.85 14.84
N HIS A 38 1.93 12.33 13.64
CA HIS A 38 0.61 11.90 13.20
C HIS A 38 0.57 10.41 12.89
N THR A 39 -0.61 9.82 13.01
CA THR A 39 -0.89 8.46 12.51
C THR A 39 -1.75 8.59 11.25
N PRO A 40 -1.15 8.70 10.05
CA PRO A 40 -1.91 8.87 8.83
C PRO A 40 -2.58 7.55 8.42
N GLN A 41 -3.87 7.64 8.15
CA GLN A 41 -4.63 6.64 7.43
C GLN A 41 -4.63 7.02 5.94
N LEU A 42 -4.21 6.08 5.10
CA LEU A 42 -3.93 6.32 3.69
C LEU A 42 -4.75 5.37 2.83
N GLN A 43 -5.65 5.93 2.02
CA GLN A 43 -6.34 5.23 0.92
C GLN A 43 -5.88 5.79 -0.43
N PRO A 44 -4.63 5.52 -0.85
CA PRO A 44 -4.10 6.03 -2.11
C PRO A 44 -4.92 5.62 -3.33
N PRO A 45 -5.17 6.57 -4.24
CA PRO A 45 -5.14 6.24 -5.67
C PRO A 45 -3.81 5.56 -6.00
N ILE A 46 -3.84 4.50 -6.82
CA ILE A 46 -2.65 3.69 -7.20
C ILE A 46 -1.43 4.56 -7.55
N PRO A 47 -1.55 5.63 -8.37
CA PRO A 47 -0.39 6.44 -8.77
C PRO A 47 0.29 7.19 -7.61
N LEU A 48 -0.42 7.42 -6.51
CA LEU A 48 0.10 8.15 -5.34
C LEU A 48 0.67 7.22 -4.27
N LEU A 49 0.55 5.90 -4.41
CA LEU A 49 1.01 4.95 -3.40
C LEU A 49 2.51 5.10 -3.13
N LEU A 50 3.33 5.16 -4.19
CA LEU A 50 4.79 5.31 -4.04
C LEU A 50 5.16 6.60 -3.31
N ARG A 51 4.52 7.72 -3.67
CA ARG A 51 4.77 9.02 -3.03
C ARG A 51 4.44 8.98 -1.53
N LYS A 52 3.41 8.24 -1.14
CA LYS A 52 3.06 8.07 0.28
C LYS A 52 4.04 7.18 1.03
N ILE A 53 4.47 6.07 0.43
CA ILE A 53 5.49 5.19 1.01
C ILE A 53 6.77 6.00 1.26
N ARG A 54 7.20 6.80 0.27
CA ARG A 54 8.35 7.71 0.42
C ARG A 54 8.12 8.72 1.53
N LYS A 55 6.96 9.37 1.58
CA LYS A 55 6.65 10.32 2.65
C LYS A 55 6.66 9.69 4.05
N VAL A 56 6.18 8.45 4.20
CA VAL A 56 6.29 7.70 5.47
C VAL A 56 7.75 7.53 5.87
N LYS A 57 8.63 7.20 4.92
CA LYS A 57 10.08 7.06 5.14
C LYS A 57 10.73 8.43 5.45
N GLU A 58 10.42 9.46 4.67
CA GLU A 58 10.98 10.83 4.78
C GLU A 58 10.61 11.52 6.09
N ASP A 59 9.33 11.46 6.50
CA ASP A 59 8.84 12.08 7.73
C ASP A 59 9.10 11.20 8.98
N CYS A 60 9.85 10.10 8.84
CA CYS A 60 10.16 9.17 9.93
C CYS A 60 8.93 8.70 10.72
N VAL A 61 7.80 8.49 10.02
CA VAL A 61 6.50 8.25 10.66
C VAL A 61 6.53 6.98 11.52
N GLN A 62 6.20 7.15 12.81
CA GLN A 62 6.21 6.06 13.78
C GLN A 62 5.16 4.99 13.48
N THR A 63 3.98 5.38 12.97
CA THR A 63 2.93 4.44 12.58
C THR A 63 2.04 5.05 11.51
N ALA A 64 1.88 4.33 10.39
CA ALA A 64 0.89 4.65 9.38
C ALA A 64 0.07 3.41 9.00
N VAL A 65 -1.13 3.65 8.50
CA VAL A 65 -2.02 2.61 8.01
C VAL A 65 -2.32 2.87 6.54
N ILE A 66 -1.92 1.95 5.67
CA ILE A 66 -2.20 2.00 4.23
C ILE A 66 -3.25 0.95 3.92
N ILE A 67 -4.35 1.34 3.28
CA ILE A 67 -5.34 0.40 2.77
C ILE A 67 -5.17 0.33 1.26
N ALA A 68 -4.83 -0.84 0.75
CA ALA A 68 -4.58 -1.07 -0.67
C ALA A 68 -4.98 -2.50 -1.07
N ALA A 69 -5.19 -2.71 -2.38
CA ALA A 69 -5.34 -4.06 -2.92
C ALA A 69 -3.99 -4.77 -2.95
N LYS A 70 -4.01 -6.10 -2.85
CA LYS A 70 -2.81 -6.94 -3.00
C LYS A 70 -2.41 -7.03 -4.49
N TRP A 71 -1.21 -6.56 -4.84
CA TRP A 71 -0.68 -6.58 -6.21
C TRP A 71 0.68 -7.29 -6.29
N PRO A 72 0.72 -8.62 -6.15
CA PRO A 72 1.97 -9.36 -6.20
C PRO A 72 2.69 -9.14 -7.54
N GLY A 73 4.01 -9.09 -7.53
CA GLY A 73 4.82 -8.89 -8.73
C GLY A 73 4.96 -7.44 -9.21
N THR A 74 4.31 -6.48 -8.56
CA THR A 74 4.53 -5.05 -8.88
C THR A 74 5.62 -4.43 -8.01
N PHE A 75 6.43 -3.55 -8.58
CA PHE A 75 7.44 -2.78 -7.84
C PHE A 75 6.81 -1.99 -6.66
N LEU A 76 5.63 -1.40 -6.88
CA LEU A 76 4.88 -0.68 -5.84
C LEU A 76 4.55 -1.55 -4.62
N TYR A 77 4.21 -2.81 -4.86
CA TYR A 77 3.89 -3.75 -3.79
C TYR A 77 5.14 -4.19 -3.04
N ALA A 78 6.28 -4.36 -3.72
CA ALA A 78 7.56 -4.64 -3.06
C ALA A 78 7.98 -3.49 -2.12
N GLU A 79 7.89 -2.24 -2.58
CA GLU A 79 8.16 -1.04 -1.77
C GLU A 79 7.22 -0.94 -0.55
N LEU A 80 5.95 -1.28 -0.72
CA LEU A 80 4.99 -1.30 0.38
C LEU A 80 5.36 -2.37 1.42
N LEU A 81 5.70 -3.57 0.96
CA LEU A 81 6.06 -4.69 1.84
C LEU A 81 7.34 -4.45 2.63
N GLU A 82 8.28 -3.67 2.09
CA GLU A 82 9.53 -3.30 2.78
C GLU A 82 9.27 -2.59 4.11
N ILE A 83 8.30 -1.67 4.12
CA ILE A 83 7.93 -0.90 5.33
C ILE A 83 6.76 -1.53 6.10
N THR A 84 6.19 -2.63 5.61
CA THR A 84 5.05 -3.30 6.25
C THR A 84 5.49 -4.22 7.38
N VAL A 85 4.98 -3.93 8.57
CA VAL A 85 5.14 -4.77 9.76
C VAL A 85 4.02 -5.79 9.87
N GLN A 86 2.79 -5.38 9.60
CA GLN A 86 1.63 -6.25 9.69
C GLN A 86 0.67 -5.98 8.54
N MET A 87 0.06 -7.05 8.02
CA MET A 87 -0.96 -6.97 6.98
C MET A 87 -2.21 -7.72 7.45
N ILE A 88 -3.37 -7.06 7.38
CA ILE A 88 -4.65 -7.63 7.78
C ILE A 88 -5.59 -7.62 6.57
N ARG A 89 -6.23 -8.73 6.26
CA ARG A 89 -7.23 -8.79 5.19
C ARG A 89 -8.49 -8.07 5.65
N VAL A 90 -8.95 -7.09 4.88
CA VAL A 90 -10.14 -6.28 5.20
C VAL A 90 -11.37 -6.80 4.43
N GLY A 91 -11.17 -7.29 3.20
CA GLY A 91 -12.26 -7.85 2.40
C GLY A 91 -11.86 -8.09 0.95
N HIS A 92 -12.84 -8.12 0.04
CA HIS A 92 -12.63 -8.29 -1.41
C HIS A 92 -12.87 -6.98 -2.16
N ASN A 93 -12.14 -6.74 -3.26
CA ASN A 93 -12.21 -5.49 -4.05
C ASN A 93 -13.65 -5.13 -4.46
N GLU A 94 -14.45 -6.12 -4.84
CA GLU A 94 -15.83 -5.97 -5.31
C GLU A 94 -16.78 -5.44 -4.23
N GLN A 95 -16.43 -5.61 -2.95
CA GLN A 95 -17.25 -5.18 -1.81
C GLN A 95 -16.83 -3.81 -1.27
N ILE A 96 -15.58 -3.39 -1.49
CA ILE A 96 -14.97 -2.23 -0.82
C ILE A 96 -14.67 -1.09 -1.79
N LEU A 97 -14.29 -1.38 -3.04
CA LEU A 97 -13.95 -0.36 -4.01
C LEU A 97 -15.16 0.00 -4.86
N ILE A 98 -15.66 1.23 -4.66
CA ILE A 98 -16.67 1.80 -5.55
C ILE A 98 -15.99 2.19 -6.86
N LEU A 99 -16.34 1.49 -7.94
CA LEU A 99 -15.95 1.85 -9.31
C LEU A 99 -16.39 3.29 -9.61
N VAL A 100 -15.40 4.18 -9.78
CA VAL A 100 -15.65 5.57 -10.18
C VAL A 100 -16.24 5.59 -11.60
N TYR A 101 -17.16 6.52 -11.87
CA TYR A 101 -17.87 6.65 -13.15
C TYR A 101 -16.96 6.57 -14.40
N GLY A 102 -15.76 7.18 -14.34
CA GLY A 102 -14.79 7.11 -15.42
C GLY A 102 -14.21 5.72 -15.70
N MET A 103 -14.14 4.84 -14.70
CA MET A 103 -13.70 3.45 -14.86
C MET A 103 -14.79 2.59 -15.49
N LYS A 104 -16.06 2.83 -15.11
CA LYS A 104 -17.22 2.17 -15.74
C LYS A 104 -17.30 2.50 -17.23
N LYS A 105 -17.11 3.77 -17.60
CA LYS A 105 -17.11 4.22 -19.01
C LYS A 105 -16.00 3.56 -19.84
N LYS A 106 -14.86 3.24 -19.22
CA LYS A 106 -13.71 2.59 -19.87
C LYS A 106 -13.73 1.06 -19.79
N GLN A 107 -14.79 0.47 -19.23
CA GLN A 107 -14.88 -0.98 -18.95
C GLN A 107 -13.66 -1.54 -18.21
N TRP A 108 -13.01 -0.73 -17.39
CA TRP A 108 -11.89 -1.19 -16.59
C TRP A 108 -12.41 -2.06 -15.46
N SER A 109 -12.06 -3.34 -15.49
CA SER A 109 -12.26 -4.21 -14.34
C SER A 109 -11.25 -3.85 -13.25
N LEU A 110 -11.71 -3.90 -12.00
CA LEU A 110 -10.77 -3.98 -10.89
C LEU A 110 -10.05 -5.32 -11.01
N THR A 111 -8.73 -5.32 -10.84
CA THR A 111 -8.01 -6.59 -10.74
C THR A 111 -8.61 -7.38 -9.57
N PRO A 112 -9.04 -8.64 -9.79
CA PRO A 112 -9.56 -9.47 -8.72
C PRO A 112 -8.51 -9.59 -7.62
N GLY A 113 -8.91 -9.34 -6.37
CA GLY A 113 -7.95 -9.22 -5.29
C GLY A 113 -8.57 -8.92 -3.94
N GLY A 114 -7.87 -9.35 -2.88
CA GLY A 114 -8.19 -8.93 -1.52
C GLY A 114 -7.73 -7.50 -1.26
N ILE A 115 -8.54 -6.73 -0.55
CA ILE A 115 -8.12 -5.49 0.09
C ILE A 115 -7.44 -5.84 1.41
N PHE A 116 -6.29 -5.24 1.64
CA PHE A 116 -5.53 -5.40 2.87
C PHE A 116 -5.26 -4.04 3.50
N MET A 117 -5.21 -4.06 4.82
CA MET A 117 -4.72 -2.99 5.65
C MET A 117 -3.28 -3.33 6.05
N PHE A 118 -2.35 -2.46 5.66
CA PHE A 118 -0.93 -2.55 5.92
C PHE A 118 -0.59 -1.59 7.05
N LYS A 119 -0.15 -2.12 8.19
CA LYS A 119 0.49 -1.35 9.25
C LYS A 119 1.96 -1.18 8.89
N VAL A 120 2.40 0.07 8.73
CA VAL A 120 3.74 0.40 8.25
C VAL A 120 4.46 1.35 9.21
N TYR A 121 5.79 1.24 9.29
CA TYR A 121 6.68 2.11 10.07
C TYR A 121 7.84 2.59 9.20
N ALA A 122 8.37 3.78 9.47
CA ALA A 122 9.59 4.27 8.82
C ALA A 122 10.84 3.49 9.28
N PHE A 123 10.88 3.12 10.56
CA PHE A 123 11.98 2.38 11.18
C PHE A 123 11.74 0.86 11.08
N HIS A 124 11.97 0.30 9.90
CA HIS A 124 12.26 -1.13 9.79
C HIS A 124 13.40 -1.34 8.78
N GLN A 125 14.53 -1.86 9.24
CA GLN A 125 15.72 -2.23 8.44
C GLN A 125 16.23 -3.59 8.95
N PRO A 126 17.00 -4.38 8.17
CA PRO A 126 17.20 -4.38 6.72
C PRO A 126 16.72 -5.70 6.07
N ARG A 127 16.48 -5.66 4.75
CA ARG A 127 16.67 -6.67 3.66
C ARG A 127 16.76 -8.20 3.89
N ALA A 128 16.61 -8.77 5.08
CA ALA A 128 16.72 -10.21 5.35
C ALA A 128 15.42 -11.00 5.10
N ASN A 129 14.29 -10.31 4.90
CA ASN A 129 12.98 -10.96 4.92
C ASN A 129 12.30 -11.12 3.55
N LEU A 130 12.93 -10.71 2.43
CA LEU A 130 12.29 -10.89 1.13
C LEU A 130 12.19 -12.38 0.76
N LEU A 131 13.25 -13.16 1.00
CA LEU A 131 13.27 -14.61 0.73
C LEU A 131 12.40 -15.40 1.71
N LEU A 132 12.39 -15.04 3.00
CA LEU A 132 11.54 -15.67 4.02
C LEU A 132 10.03 -15.35 3.83
N ARG A 133 9.71 -14.19 3.23
CA ARG A 133 8.33 -13.80 2.90
C ARG A 133 7.85 -14.37 1.56
N LEU A 134 8.75 -14.60 0.60
CA LEU A 134 8.39 -15.28 -0.64
C LEU A 134 8.09 -16.77 -0.42
N SER A 135 8.80 -17.45 0.50
CA SER A 135 8.51 -18.85 0.85
C SER A 135 7.19 -19.06 1.60
N THR A 136 6.68 -18.03 2.27
CA THR A 136 5.34 -18.04 2.89
C THR A 136 4.22 -17.65 1.91
N LEU A 137 4.56 -17.04 0.77
CA LEU A 137 3.62 -16.72 -0.31
C LEU A 137 3.60 -17.76 -1.45
N TYR A 138 4.67 -18.53 -1.61
CA TYR A 138 4.79 -19.63 -2.56
C TYR A 138 5.33 -20.87 -1.82
N LYS A 139 4.48 -21.88 -1.62
CA LYS A 139 4.95 -23.22 -1.24
C LYS A 139 5.65 -23.83 -2.45
N TRP A 140 6.97 -23.85 -2.45
CA TRP A 140 7.74 -24.74 -3.31
C TRP A 140 7.60 -26.16 -2.77
N GLY A 141 7.21 -27.11 -3.63
CA GLY A 141 7.43 -28.53 -3.36
C GLY A 141 8.94 -28.83 -3.27
N PRO A 142 9.34 -29.99 -2.74
CA PRO A 142 10.75 -30.32 -2.57
C PRO A 142 11.51 -30.14 -3.89
N VAL A 143 12.52 -29.27 -3.88
CA VAL A 143 13.38 -29.00 -5.02
C VAL A 143 14.39 -30.15 -5.09
N ASN A 144 14.30 -30.99 -6.13
CA ASN A 144 15.36 -31.94 -6.46
C ASN A 144 16.57 -31.16 -6.98
N GLU A 145 17.67 -31.20 -6.23
CA GLU A 145 18.95 -30.52 -6.50
C GLU A 145 19.54 -30.84 -7.88
N THR A 146 19.07 -31.89 -8.54
CA THR A 146 19.50 -32.33 -9.89
C THR A 146 19.05 -31.41 -11.02
N GLN A 147 18.08 -30.51 -10.79
CA GLN A 147 17.54 -29.62 -11.85
C GLN A 147 18.34 -28.31 -11.97
N ILE A 148 18.85 -27.76 -10.87
CA ILE A 148 19.50 -26.43 -10.83
C ILE A 148 20.88 -26.45 -11.54
N GLY A 149 21.58 -27.57 -11.50
CA GLY A 149 22.90 -27.71 -12.13
C GLY A 149 22.90 -27.68 -13.67
N ARG A 150 21.74 -27.86 -14.32
CA ARG A 150 21.65 -27.86 -15.80
C ARG A 150 21.37 -26.49 -16.40
N GLU A 151 20.66 -25.61 -15.69
CA GLU A 151 20.30 -24.28 -16.23
C GLU A 151 21.40 -23.22 -16.08
N MET A 152 22.38 -23.42 -15.17
CA MET A 152 23.50 -22.47 -15.01
C MET A 152 24.67 -22.67 -16.00
N LYS A 153 24.57 -23.61 -16.96
CA LYS A 153 25.61 -23.82 -18.01
C LYS A 153 25.26 -23.17 -19.36
N GLN A 154 24.18 -22.39 -19.44
CA GLN A 154 23.75 -21.72 -20.68
C GLN A 154 23.69 -20.19 -20.59
N ILE A 155 24.35 -19.60 -19.59
CA ILE A 155 24.62 -18.15 -19.54
C ILE A 155 26.14 -17.95 -19.55
#